data_AF-A0AA39XV64-F1
#
_entry.id   AF-A0AA39XV64-F1
#
_cell.length_a   1.000
_cell.length_b   1.000
_cell.length_c   1.000
_cell.angle_alpha   90.00
_cell.angle_beta   90.00
_cell.angle_gamma   90.00
#
_symmetry.space_group_name_H-M   'P 1'
#
loop_
_entity.id
_entity.type
_entity.pdbx_description
1 polymer ?
#
loop_
_entity_poly.entity_id
_entity_poly.type
_entity_poly.pdbx_seq_one_letter_code
_entity_poly.pdbx_strand_id
1 'polypeptide(L)'
;MTAQTQSKIVYLGVCGGTSSSEDRRSGDIHVSQEKPYVDHWDDDAVIIDGLLGATIQWDSFEPFVKSRDIDGKRKCARFWLWPTSIFFVSPYLLRVGYGGESRAAQARFFGFEGYMPIEDIERALLGGATGSLSWSPFSSNLSRHTANQYDECIGVDPVRADPAVRELVDRAKNAGPGDQRVFTLVDTGSMFVILFQAARPPVGLLLCGSEGGMQRLVGVSYEWWTKTCYRETVLRLPVTVKDRMSRVSRLKLGLRRNAKVTRVESRTDS
;
A
#
# COMPACT_ATOMS: atom_id res chain seq x y z
N MET A 1 18.59 13.64 -46.19
CA MET A 1 18.02 14.71 -45.33
C MET A 1 17.73 14.10 -43.98
N THR A 2 18.73 14.12 -43.09
CA THR A 2 18.73 13.49 -41.78
C THR A 2 18.50 14.57 -40.74
N ALA A 3 17.33 14.55 -40.08
CA ALA A 3 17.04 15.44 -38.97
C ALA A 3 17.55 14.81 -37.67
N GLN A 4 18.67 15.33 -37.15
CA GLN A 4 19.12 15.08 -35.79
C GLN A 4 18.26 15.92 -34.83
N THR A 5 17.34 15.28 -34.13
CA THR A 5 16.63 15.90 -33.00
C THR A 5 17.47 15.69 -31.74
N GLN A 6 18.19 16.72 -31.31
CA GLN A 6 18.84 16.75 -30.00
C GLN A 6 17.80 17.01 -28.91
N SER A 7 17.59 16.04 -28.02
CA SER A 7 16.79 16.23 -26.80
C SER A 7 17.71 16.52 -25.61
N LYS A 8 17.55 17.74 -25.07
CA LYS A 8 18.15 18.25 -23.83
C LYS A 8 17.82 17.36 -22.63
N ILE A 9 18.84 16.95 -21.88
CA ILE A 9 18.68 16.39 -20.54
C ILE A 9 18.66 17.56 -19.54
N VAL A 10 17.62 17.66 -18.71
CA VAL A 10 17.56 18.60 -17.58
C VAL A 10 17.85 17.81 -16.31
N TYR A 11 19.09 17.90 -15.83
CA TYR A 11 19.47 17.45 -14.49
C TYR A 11 19.13 18.57 -13.49
N LEU A 12 18.22 18.31 -12.55
CA LEU A 12 18.11 19.10 -11.32
C LEU A 12 19.02 18.47 -10.27
N GLY A 13 20.29 18.92 -10.26
CA GLY A 13 21.28 18.53 -9.26
C GLY A 13 21.32 19.54 -8.11
N VAL A 14 21.35 19.04 -6.88
CA VAL A 14 21.80 19.79 -5.70
C VAL A 14 23.17 19.23 -5.29
N CYS A 15 24.17 20.11 -5.30
CA CYS A 15 25.58 19.84 -5.00
C CYS A 15 25.90 19.76 -3.50
N GLY A 16 26.85 18.89 -3.17
CA GLY A 16 27.71 18.86 -1.97
C GLY A 16 28.49 17.54 -1.99
N GLY A 17 29.76 17.48 -2.42
CA GLY A 17 30.97 17.84 -1.64
C GLY A 17 31.12 16.87 -0.46
N THR A 18 32.11 15.97 -0.32
CA THR A 18 33.56 16.07 -0.53
C THR A 18 34.24 14.69 -0.63
N SER A 19 35.45 14.67 -1.20
CA SER A 19 36.39 13.57 -1.46
C SER A 19 37.22 13.06 -0.26
N SER A 20 37.66 11.79 -0.29
CA SER A 20 38.88 11.20 0.34
C SER A 20 38.85 9.67 0.05
N SER A 21 39.73 9.03 -0.73
CA SER A 21 41.18 8.75 -0.70
C SER A 21 41.63 7.55 0.17
N GLU A 22 42.19 6.53 -0.51
CA GLU A 22 43.03 5.39 -0.03
C GLU A 22 42.31 4.29 0.78
N ASP A 23 42.55 2.98 0.62
CA ASP A 23 43.83 2.28 0.63
C ASP A 23 43.73 0.85 0.01
N ARG A 24 44.87 0.32 -0.44
CA ARG A 24 45.02 -1.00 -1.10
C ARG A 24 45.00 -2.14 -0.07
N ARG A 25 44.32 -3.26 -0.39
CA ARG A 25 44.83 -4.59 -0.02
C ARG A 25 44.25 -5.72 -0.88
N SER A 26 45.18 -6.52 -1.39
CA SER A 26 45.02 -7.71 -2.22
C SER A 26 44.30 -8.83 -1.47
N GLY A 27 43.30 -9.43 -2.13
CA GLY A 27 42.67 -10.68 -1.74
C GLY A 27 42.05 -11.29 -2.99
N ASP A 28 42.57 -12.44 -3.43
CA ASP A 28 42.03 -13.19 -4.56
C ASP A 28 40.61 -13.66 -4.24
N ILE A 29 39.64 -13.03 -4.88
CA ILE A 29 38.24 -13.45 -4.87
C ILE A 29 37.96 -14.01 -6.26
N HIS A 30 37.48 -15.25 -6.32
CA HIS A 30 36.91 -15.82 -7.53
C HIS A 30 35.88 -14.84 -8.11
N VAL A 31 36.28 -14.12 -9.16
CA VAL A 31 35.38 -13.30 -9.97
C VAL A 31 34.51 -14.28 -10.75
N SER A 32 33.39 -14.66 -10.13
CA SER A 32 32.22 -15.04 -10.93
C SER A 32 31.96 -13.82 -11.81
N GLN A 33 32.12 -13.98 -13.13
CA GLN A 33 31.71 -12.97 -14.08
C GLN A 33 30.20 -12.77 -13.92
N GLU A 34 29.80 -11.86 -13.04
CA GLU A 34 28.54 -11.15 -13.25
C GLU A 34 28.68 -10.50 -14.62
N LYS A 35 27.89 -11.00 -15.57
CA LYS A 35 27.73 -10.33 -16.86
C LYS A 35 27.54 -8.85 -16.59
N PRO A 36 28.30 -7.95 -17.24
CA PRO A 36 28.07 -6.52 -17.09
C PRO A 36 26.60 -6.29 -17.44
N TYR A 37 25.84 -5.78 -16.47
CA TYR A 37 24.45 -5.41 -16.64
C TYR A 37 24.44 -4.26 -17.65
N VAL A 38 24.27 -4.61 -18.92
CA VAL A 38 23.97 -3.64 -19.95
C VAL A 38 22.62 -3.08 -19.58
N ASP A 39 22.59 -1.83 -19.13
CA ASP A 39 21.35 -1.07 -18.96
C ASP A 39 20.66 -1.02 -20.34
N HIS A 40 19.84 -2.04 -20.62
CA HIS A 40 18.89 -1.99 -21.72
C HIS A 40 17.79 -1.05 -21.24
N TRP A 41 18.02 0.24 -21.48
CA TRP A 41 16.98 1.24 -21.36
C TRP A 41 15.94 0.90 -22.42
N ASP A 42 14.83 0.32 -22.00
CA ASP A 42 13.59 0.52 -22.73
C ASP A 42 13.34 2.04 -22.72
N ASP A 43 13.22 2.65 -23.90
CA ASP A 43 13.06 4.10 -24.10
C ASP A 43 11.84 4.71 -23.34
N ASP A 44 11.00 3.86 -22.73
CA ASP A 44 9.75 4.19 -22.07
C ASP A 44 9.82 4.21 -20.52
N ALA A 45 11.01 4.23 -19.91
CA ALA A 45 11.18 4.21 -18.45
C ALA A 45 11.81 5.50 -17.89
N VAL A 46 11.27 5.99 -16.77
CA VAL A 46 11.73 7.18 -16.05
C VAL A 46 12.26 6.78 -14.68
N ILE A 47 13.44 7.29 -14.30
CA ILE A 47 13.94 7.16 -12.92
C ILE A 47 13.44 8.32 -12.09
N ILE A 48 12.86 8.00 -10.94
CA ILE A 48 12.40 8.98 -9.99
C ILE A 48 13.11 8.72 -8.66
N ASP A 49 13.80 9.74 -8.17
CA ASP A 49 14.52 9.70 -6.91
C ASP A 49 13.73 10.46 -5.82
N GLY A 50 13.72 9.91 -4.60
CA GLY A 50 13.19 10.58 -3.41
C GLY A 50 11.67 10.63 -3.24
N LEU A 51 10.91 9.73 -3.88
CA LEU A 51 9.46 9.60 -3.70
C LEU A 51 9.09 9.08 -2.30
N LEU A 52 7.86 9.34 -1.85
CA LEU A 52 7.28 8.63 -0.70
C LEU A 52 6.55 7.39 -1.20
N GLY A 53 6.66 6.29 -0.46
CA GLY A 53 5.92 5.08 -0.77
C GLY A 53 5.70 4.18 0.44
N ALA A 54 4.84 3.18 0.23
CA ALA A 54 4.55 2.14 1.20
C ALA A 54 4.40 0.81 0.48
N THR A 55 4.76 -0.28 1.15
CA THR A 55 4.59 -1.64 0.65
C THR A 55 3.21 -2.17 1.02
N ILE A 56 2.64 -3.00 0.15
CA ILE A 56 1.39 -3.72 0.42
C ILE A 56 1.75 -5.17 0.79
N GLN A 57 1.19 -5.66 1.88
CA GLN A 57 1.30 -7.06 2.27
C GLN A 57 0.13 -7.86 1.70
N TRP A 58 0.42 -8.94 0.97
CA TRP A 58 -0.57 -9.81 0.31
C TRP A 58 -0.65 -11.23 0.91
N ASP A 59 0.34 -11.66 1.68
CA ASP A 59 0.58 -13.08 1.96
C ASP A 59 -0.19 -13.64 3.16
N SER A 60 -0.60 -12.83 4.14
CA SER A 60 -1.44 -13.29 5.25
C SER A 60 -2.02 -12.14 6.08
N PHE A 61 -3.27 -12.32 6.54
CA PHE A 61 -3.83 -11.50 7.60
C PHE A 61 -3.17 -11.93 8.91
N GLU A 62 -2.10 -11.25 9.30
CA GLU A 62 -1.63 -11.39 10.67
C GLU A 62 -2.59 -10.63 11.59
N PRO A 63 -3.19 -11.29 12.61
CA PRO A 63 -3.96 -10.58 13.62
C PRO A 63 -3.02 -9.58 14.29
N PHE A 64 -3.26 -8.29 14.09
CA PHE A 64 -2.42 -7.27 14.68
C PHE A 64 -3.02 -6.84 16.01
N VAL A 65 -2.21 -6.97 17.07
CA VAL A 65 -2.59 -6.47 18.39
C VAL A 65 -2.51 -4.95 18.36
N LYS A 66 -3.62 -4.29 18.69
CA LYS A 66 -3.66 -2.83 18.93
C LYS A 66 -2.65 -2.49 20.05
N SER A 67 -1.46 -2.02 19.70
CA SER A 67 -0.54 -1.45 20.69
C SER A 67 -1.05 -0.06 21.07
N ARG A 68 -1.45 0.14 22.33
CA ARG A 68 -1.51 1.47 22.92
C ARG A 68 -0.15 1.76 23.56
N ASP A 69 0.45 2.88 23.19
CA ASP A 69 1.40 3.57 24.06
C ASP A 69 0.62 4.04 25.29
N ILE A 70 0.75 3.30 26.39
CA ILE A 70 0.27 3.74 27.69
C ILE A 70 1.38 4.62 28.26
N ASP A 71 1.37 5.92 27.94
CA ASP A 71 2.24 6.88 28.63
C ASP A 71 1.69 7.11 30.04
N GLY A 72 2.06 6.19 30.93
CA GLY A 72 1.62 6.11 32.31
C GLY A 72 2.34 7.11 33.20
N LYS A 73 2.06 8.40 33.04
CA LYS A 73 2.36 9.40 34.07
C LYS A 73 1.08 9.85 34.76
N ARG A 74 0.79 9.24 35.90
CA ARG A 74 0.33 9.93 37.13
C ARG A 74 0.29 8.96 38.32
N LYS A 75 1.09 9.32 39.33
CA LYS A 75 1.14 8.78 40.69
C LYS A 75 -0.24 8.91 41.36
N CYS A 76 -0.65 7.91 42.15
CA CYS A 76 -1.51 8.10 43.32
C CYS A 76 -1.43 6.86 44.22
N ALA A 77 -0.59 6.95 45.25
CA ALA A 77 -0.65 6.08 46.41
C ALA A 77 -1.90 6.43 47.25
N ARG A 78 -2.70 5.42 47.63
CA ARG A 78 -3.48 5.41 48.89
C ARG A 78 -4.02 4.01 49.20
N PHE A 79 -3.14 3.26 49.86
CA PHE A 79 -3.32 2.33 50.98
C PHE A 79 -4.75 1.78 51.29
N TRP A 80 -4.92 0.49 50.97
CA TRP A 80 -5.59 -0.58 51.76
C TRP A 80 -7.12 -0.77 51.84
N LEU A 81 -7.96 0.01 51.15
CA LEU A 81 -9.38 -0.37 50.95
C LEU A 81 -9.82 -0.44 49.48
N TRP A 82 -8.89 -0.18 48.56
CA TRP A 82 -9.15 -0.12 47.13
C TRP A 82 -9.00 -1.42 46.31
N PRO A 83 -8.30 -2.50 46.75
CA PRO A 83 -7.92 -3.56 45.84
C PRO A 83 -9.11 -4.40 45.36
N THR A 84 -10.10 -4.67 46.22
CA THR A 84 -11.28 -5.49 45.84
C THR A 84 -12.16 -4.79 44.82
N SER A 85 -12.43 -3.49 45.01
CA SER A 85 -13.17 -2.67 44.03
C SER A 85 -12.45 -2.58 42.68
N ILE A 86 -11.11 -2.53 42.66
CA ILE A 86 -10.34 -2.55 41.41
C ILE A 86 -10.48 -3.90 40.70
N PHE A 87 -10.48 -5.04 41.39
CA PHE A 87 -10.66 -6.35 40.73
C PHE A 87 -12.04 -6.52 40.09
N PHE A 88 -13.11 -5.98 40.67
CA PHE A 88 -14.46 -6.06 40.10
C PHE A 88 -14.73 -5.02 39.01
N VAL A 89 -14.18 -3.81 39.16
CA VAL A 89 -14.36 -2.73 38.18
C VAL A 89 -13.36 -2.85 37.02
N SER A 90 -12.23 -3.54 37.22
CA SER A 90 -11.22 -3.83 36.19
C SER A 90 -11.79 -4.51 34.96
N PRO A 91 -12.49 -5.67 35.00
CA PRO A 91 -13.00 -6.30 33.78
C PRO A 91 -14.00 -5.40 33.03
N TYR A 92 -14.77 -4.57 33.74
CA TYR A 92 -15.68 -3.59 33.13
C TYR A 92 -14.92 -2.43 32.46
N LEU A 93 -13.93 -1.84 33.16
CA LEU A 93 -13.08 -0.78 32.62
C LEU A 93 -12.15 -1.26 31.51
N LEU A 94 -11.70 -2.51 31.56
CA LEU A 94 -10.99 -3.15 30.47
C LEU A 94 -11.93 -3.25 29.28
N ARG A 95 -13.17 -3.72 29.44
CA ARG A 95 -14.12 -3.80 28.31
C ARG A 95 -14.47 -2.43 27.70
N VAL A 96 -14.71 -1.41 28.52
CA VAL A 96 -15.04 -0.04 28.06
C VAL A 96 -13.78 0.69 27.56
N GLY A 97 -12.64 0.49 28.21
CA GLY A 97 -11.36 1.10 27.85
C GLY A 97 -10.73 0.48 26.60
N TYR A 98 -10.76 -0.85 26.46
CA TYR A 98 -10.35 -1.55 25.23
C TYR A 98 -11.32 -1.34 24.06
N GLY A 99 -12.55 -0.87 24.33
CA GLY A 99 -13.56 -0.55 23.31
C GLY A 99 -13.43 0.84 22.67
N GLY A 100 -12.46 1.67 23.07
CA GLY A 100 -12.27 3.04 22.55
C GLY A 100 -11.35 3.14 21.32
N GLU A 101 -11.65 4.12 20.44
CA GLU A 101 -10.96 4.50 19.19
C GLU A 101 -9.44 4.22 19.20
N SER A 102 -9.01 3.40 18.24
CA SER A 102 -7.61 2.98 18.08
C SER A 102 -6.85 3.92 17.16
N ARG A 103 -6.10 4.88 17.72
CA ARG A 103 -5.32 5.86 16.96
C ARG A 103 -3.81 5.56 16.78
N ALA A 104 -3.33 4.37 17.17
CA ALA A 104 -1.90 4.06 17.09
C ALA A 104 -1.58 2.67 16.49
N ALA A 105 -2.39 2.19 15.55
CA ALA A 105 -1.94 1.10 14.69
C ALA A 105 -0.88 1.66 13.71
N GLN A 106 0.28 0.99 13.60
CA GLN A 106 1.23 1.28 12.52
C GLN A 106 0.46 1.26 11.19
N ALA A 107 0.57 2.32 10.38
CA ALA A 107 -0.11 2.34 9.09
C ALA A 107 0.54 1.29 8.19
N ARG A 108 -0.21 0.22 7.96
CA ARG A 108 0.18 -0.88 7.12
C ARG A 108 -0.94 -1.15 6.14
N PHE A 109 -0.54 -1.44 4.92
CA PHE A 109 -1.43 -1.76 3.83
C PHE A 109 -1.54 -3.27 3.70
N PHE A 110 -2.75 -3.79 3.86
CA PHE A 110 -3.05 -5.19 3.62
C PHE A 110 -3.92 -5.30 2.39
N GLY A 111 -3.50 -6.12 1.44
CA GLY A 111 -4.24 -6.37 0.21
C GLY A 111 -4.68 -7.82 0.12
N PHE A 112 -5.83 -8.06 -0.50
CA PHE A 112 -6.23 -9.39 -0.95
C PHE A 112 -7.03 -9.31 -2.26
N GLU A 113 -7.02 -10.41 -3.01
CA GLU A 113 -7.79 -10.54 -4.24
C GLU A 113 -9.26 -10.83 -3.93
N GLY A 114 -10.16 -10.14 -4.62
CA GLY A 114 -11.61 -10.27 -4.45
C GLY A 114 -12.22 -9.29 -3.46
N TYR A 115 -13.48 -9.55 -3.14
CA TYR A 115 -14.30 -8.76 -2.24
C TYR A 115 -14.59 -9.57 -0.97
N MET A 116 -14.55 -8.91 0.18
CA MET A 116 -14.94 -9.46 1.48
C MET A 116 -15.76 -8.39 2.22
N PRO A 117 -16.85 -8.76 2.92
CA PRO A 117 -17.58 -7.81 3.73
C PRO A 117 -16.72 -7.31 4.90
N ILE A 118 -16.97 -6.07 5.32
CA ILE A 118 -16.15 -5.41 6.36
C ILE A 118 -16.09 -6.22 7.65
N GLU A 119 -17.20 -6.83 8.07
CA GLU A 119 -17.23 -7.60 9.32
C GLU A 119 -16.24 -8.76 9.32
N ASP A 120 -16.08 -9.44 8.18
CA ASP A 120 -15.16 -10.56 8.07
C ASP A 120 -13.70 -10.08 7.98
N ILE A 121 -13.48 -8.94 7.33
CA ILE A 121 -12.18 -8.25 7.33
C ILE A 121 -11.79 -7.86 8.77
N GLU A 122 -12.70 -7.28 9.55
CA GLU A 122 -12.46 -6.92 10.94
C GLU A 122 -12.19 -8.14 11.82
N ARG A 123 -12.97 -9.21 11.65
CA ARG A 123 -12.73 -10.47 12.37
C ARG A 123 -11.35 -11.04 12.05
N ALA A 124 -10.93 -10.98 10.79
CA ALA A 124 -9.61 -11.46 10.37
C ALA A 124 -8.46 -10.57 10.87
N LEU A 125 -8.58 -9.24 10.81
CA LEU A 125 -7.52 -8.30 11.15
C LEU A 125 -7.45 -7.96 12.65
N LEU A 126 -8.60 -7.73 13.27
CA LEU A 126 -8.75 -7.21 14.64
C LEU A 126 -9.17 -8.28 15.65
N GLY A 127 -9.57 -9.47 15.20
CA GLY A 127 -10.10 -10.52 16.06
C GLY A 127 -11.56 -10.30 16.52
N GLY A 128 -12.28 -9.33 15.92
CA GLY A 128 -13.69 -9.09 16.22
C GLY A 128 -14.33 -8.02 15.33
N ALA A 129 -15.66 -8.08 15.17
CA ALA A 129 -16.45 -7.11 14.40
C ALA A 129 -16.85 -5.93 15.29
N THR A 130 -15.98 -4.93 15.40
CA THR A 130 -16.14 -3.76 16.28
C THR A 130 -16.76 -2.56 15.57
N GLY A 131 -16.90 -2.60 14.24
CA GLY A 131 -17.40 -1.49 13.43
C GLY A 131 -16.43 -0.31 13.34
N SER A 132 -15.14 -0.57 13.55
CA SER A 132 -14.06 0.43 13.47
C SER A 132 -13.61 0.69 12.03
N LEU A 133 -13.72 -0.29 11.13
CA LEU A 133 -13.42 -0.17 9.71
C LEU A 133 -14.63 0.38 8.95
N SER A 134 -14.36 1.30 8.03
CA SER A 134 -15.38 1.88 7.16
C SER A 134 -14.94 1.84 5.69
N TRP A 135 -15.90 1.87 4.77
CA TRP A 135 -15.59 1.98 3.35
C TRP A 135 -15.08 3.38 3.04
N SER A 136 -14.10 3.47 2.15
CA SER A 136 -13.61 4.75 1.65
C SER A 136 -14.64 5.42 0.72
N PRO A 137 -14.94 6.72 0.90
CA PRO A 137 -15.95 7.41 0.09
C PRO A 137 -15.48 7.75 -1.34
N PHE A 138 -14.18 8.02 -1.53
CA PHE A 138 -13.62 8.54 -2.80
C PHE A 138 -12.25 7.97 -3.17
N SER A 139 -11.84 6.84 -2.57
CA SER A 139 -10.48 6.35 -2.76
C SER A 139 -10.24 5.71 -4.11
N SER A 140 -11.26 5.11 -4.72
CA SER A 140 -11.16 4.48 -6.03
C SER A 140 -12.38 4.79 -6.90
N ASN A 141 -12.33 4.37 -8.18
CA ASN A 141 -13.46 4.45 -9.09
C ASN A 141 -14.66 3.56 -8.67
N LEU A 142 -14.40 2.54 -7.83
CA LEU A 142 -15.42 1.65 -7.29
C LEU A 142 -16.01 2.15 -5.97
N SER A 143 -15.38 3.11 -5.29
CA SER A 143 -15.92 3.69 -4.07
C SER A 143 -17.32 4.26 -4.30
N ARG A 144 -18.20 4.09 -3.31
CA ARG A 144 -19.54 4.67 -3.27
C ARG A 144 -19.70 5.40 -1.94
N HIS A 145 -20.46 6.49 -1.97
CA HIS A 145 -20.69 7.32 -0.80
C HIS A 145 -22.12 7.84 -0.79
N THR A 146 -22.61 8.15 0.41
CA THR A 146 -23.91 8.74 0.65
C THR A 146 -23.76 9.84 1.69
N ALA A 147 -24.54 10.92 1.54
CA ALA A 147 -24.63 11.98 2.54
C ALA A 147 -25.49 11.50 3.71
N ASN A 148 -24.98 11.64 4.93
CA ASN A 148 -25.75 11.38 6.15
C ASN A 148 -26.70 12.55 6.46
N GLN A 149 -27.54 12.40 7.48
CA GLN A 149 -28.44 13.44 8.01
C GLN A 149 -27.72 14.75 8.42
N TYR A 150 -26.42 14.69 8.67
CA TYR A 150 -25.55 15.83 9.01
C TYR A 150 -24.79 16.40 7.81
N ASP A 151 -25.16 16.01 6.58
CA ASP A 151 -24.48 16.36 5.33
C ASP A 151 -23.01 15.90 5.26
N GLU A 152 -22.63 14.94 6.10
CA GLU A 152 -21.31 14.30 6.06
C GLU A 152 -21.29 13.18 5.03
N CYS A 153 -20.22 13.13 4.23
CA CYS A 153 -20.03 12.11 3.22
C CYS A 153 -19.44 10.84 3.82
N ILE A 154 -20.24 9.77 3.86
CA ILE A 154 -19.86 8.47 4.43
C ILE A 154 -19.72 7.45 3.29
N GLY A 155 -18.66 6.65 3.34
CA GLY A 155 -18.47 5.57 2.39
C GLY A 155 -19.44 4.42 2.65
N VAL A 156 -20.06 3.93 1.58
CA VAL A 156 -21.00 2.81 1.60
C VAL A 156 -20.36 1.62 0.90
N ASP A 157 -20.74 0.42 1.31
CA ASP A 157 -20.36 -0.82 0.64
C ASP A 157 -20.67 -0.76 -0.86
N PRO A 158 -19.64 -0.77 -1.73
CA PRO A 158 -19.82 -0.69 -3.18
C PRO A 158 -20.67 -1.81 -3.75
N VAL A 159 -20.53 -3.03 -3.23
CA VAL A 159 -21.21 -4.22 -3.76
C VAL A 159 -22.69 -4.21 -3.38
N ARG A 160 -23.03 -3.63 -2.22
CA ARG A 160 -24.42 -3.46 -1.79
C ARG A 160 -25.10 -2.24 -2.41
N ALA A 161 -24.35 -1.16 -2.63
CA ALA A 161 -24.88 0.08 -3.16
C ALA A 161 -25.16 0.00 -4.68
N ASP A 162 -24.31 -0.68 -5.44
CA ASP A 162 -24.35 -0.68 -6.90
C ASP A 162 -24.30 -2.11 -7.48
N PRO A 163 -25.40 -2.58 -8.11
CA PRO A 163 -25.44 -3.90 -8.77
C PRO A 163 -24.37 -4.07 -9.85
N ALA A 164 -23.94 -3.00 -10.53
CA ALA A 164 -22.91 -3.08 -11.55
C ALA A 164 -21.54 -3.44 -10.96
N VAL A 165 -21.25 -2.98 -9.73
CA VAL A 165 -20.03 -3.34 -9.01
C VAL A 165 -20.08 -4.81 -8.61
N ARG A 166 -21.24 -5.31 -8.18
CA ARG A 166 -21.44 -6.72 -7.87
C ARG A 166 -21.19 -7.62 -9.09
N GLU A 167 -21.77 -7.29 -10.23
CA GLU A 167 -21.51 -8.02 -11.49
C GLU A 167 -20.05 -7.96 -11.89
N LEU A 168 -19.37 -6.84 -11.65
CA LEU A 168 -17.95 -6.70 -11.91
C LEU A 168 -17.12 -7.64 -11.01
N VAL A 169 -17.43 -7.71 -9.72
CA VAL A 169 -16.81 -8.65 -8.78
C VAL A 169 -17.05 -10.09 -9.22
N ASP A 170 -18.27 -10.43 -9.65
CA ASP A 170 -18.60 -11.78 -10.12
C ASP A 170 -17.88 -12.16 -11.41
N ARG A 171 -17.74 -11.22 -12.35
CA ARG A 171 -16.92 -11.41 -13.56
C ARG A 171 -15.43 -11.56 -13.24
N ALA A 172 -14.92 -10.78 -12.29
CA ALA A 172 -13.52 -10.79 -11.90
C ALA A 172 -13.08 -12.15 -11.32
N LYS A 173 -13.99 -12.93 -10.71
CA LYS A 173 -13.71 -14.28 -10.22
C LYS A 173 -13.25 -15.25 -11.32
N ASN A 174 -13.70 -15.04 -12.55
CA ASN A 174 -13.38 -15.89 -13.70
C ASN A 174 -12.32 -15.28 -14.62
N ALA A 175 -11.68 -14.18 -14.21
CA ALA A 175 -10.74 -13.44 -15.04
C ALA A 175 -9.39 -14.16 -15.20
N GLY A 176 -8.85 -14.17 -16.42
CA GLY A 176 -7.56 -14.80 -16.72
C GLY A 176 -6.37 -14.02 -16.16
N PRO A 177 -5.14 -14.55 -16.31
CA PRO A 177 -3.92 -13.81 -16.00
C PRO A 177 -3.77 -12.58 -16.89
N GLY A 178 -3.72 -11.38 -16.29
CA GLY A 178 -3.54 -10.10 -17.01
C GLY A 178 -4.85 -9.36 -17.32
N ASP A 179 -6.00 -9.99 -17.10
CA ASP A 179 -7.30 -9.32 -17.14
C ASP A 179 -7.51 -8.45 -15.90
N GLN A 180 -8.42 -7.48 -15.99
CA GLN A 180 -8.79 -6.65 -14.85
C GLN A 180 -9.49 -7.48 -13.77
N ARG A 181 -8.88 -7.50 -12.59
CA ARG A 181 -9.36 -8.16 -11.38
C ARG A 181 -9.72 -7.13 -10.33
N VAL A 182 -10.53 -7.56 -9.38
CA VAL A 182 -10.89 -6.74 -8.22
C VAL A 182 -10.00 -7.12 -7.06
N PHE A 183 -9.44 -6.12 -6.41
CA PHE A 183 -8.66 -6.26 -5.20
C PHE A 183 -9.26 -5.38 -4.11
N THR A 184 -9.13 -5.84 -2.87
CA THR A 184 -9.47 -5.06 -1.69
C THR A 184 -8.19 -4.69 -0.96
N LEU A 185 -8.05 -3.40 -0.66
CA LEU A 185 -6.97 -2.84 0.14
C LEU A 185 -7.53 -2.33 1.46
N VAL A 186 -6.89 -2.70 2.55
CA VAL A 186 -7.20 -2.25 3.91
C VAL A 186 -6.04 -1.38 4.40
N ASP A 187 -6.36 -0.15 4.79
CA ASP A 187 -5.46 0.77 5.48
C ASP A 187 -5.73 0.71 6.99
N THR A 188 -4.82 0.13 7.76
CA THR A 188 -4.93 0.07 9.23
C THR A 188 -4.66 1.42 9.91
N GLY A 189 -4.04 2.37 9.21
CA GLY A 189 -3.74 3.69 9.74
C GLY A 189 -4.98 4.57 9.79
N SER A 190 -5.72 4.62 8.69
CA SER A 190 -6.96 5.41 8.58
C SER A 190 -8.23 4.59 8.84
N MET A 191 -8.10 3.26 9.01
CA MET A 191 -9.22 2.33 9.18
C MET A 191 -10.22 2.35 8.00
N PHE A 192 -9.70 2.47 6.78
CA PHE A 192 -10.50 2.44 5.55
C PHE A 192 -10.27 1.17 4.74
N VAL A 193 -11.36 0.69 4.15
CA VAL A 193 -11.35 -0.38 3.16
C VAL A 193 -11.63 0.20 1.77
N ILE A 194 -10.85 -0.23 0.79
CA ILE A 194 -10.83 0.33 -0.56
C ILE A 194 -10.91 -0.82 -1.54
N LEU A 195 -12.00 -0.86 -2.32
CA LEU A 195 -12.15 -1.78 -3.43
C LEU A 195 -11.59 -1.13 -4.69
N PHE A 196 -10.75 -1.80 -5.47
CA PHE A 196 -10.22 -1.24 -6.72
C PHE A 196 -9.99 -2.31 -7.78
N GLN A 197 -9.82 -1.87 -9.02
CA GLN A 197 -9.47 -2.73 -10.14
C GLN A 197 -8.01 -2.56 -10.53
N ALA A 198 -7.36 -3.68 -10.83
CA ALA A 198 -6.02 -3.74 -11.38
C ALA A 198 -5.84 -5.04 -12.20
N ALA A 199 -4.87 -5.07 -13.11
CA ALA A 199 -4.56 -6.30 -13.85
C ALA A 199 -3.69 -7.27 -13.03
N ARG A 200 -2.84 -6.73 -12.15
CA ARG A 200 -1.97 -7.48 -11.24
C ARG A 200 -2.02 -6.85 -9.84
N PRO A 201 -1.74 -7.63 -8.78
CA PRO A 201 -1.67 -7.08 -7.44
C PRO A 201 -0.54 -6.02 -7.36
N PRO A 202 -0.83 -4.77 -6.93
CA PRO A 202 0.20 -3.78 -6.72
C PRO A 202 1.05 -4.15 -5.50
N VAL A 203 2.37 -4.17 -5.66
CA VAL A 203 3.35 -4.52 -4.60
C VAL A 203 3.64 -3.31 -3.71
N GLY A 204 3.50 -2.09 -4.25
CA GLY A 204 3.70 -0.87 -3.49
C GLY A 204 2.81 0.28 -3.96
N LEU A 205 2.66 1.28 -3.10
CA LEU A 205 1.97 2.53 -3.36
C LEU A 205 3.00 3.66 -3.38
N LEU A 206 3.00 4.47 -4.43
CA LEU A 206 3.88 5.63 -4.60
C LEU A 206 3.07 6.91 -4.55
N LEU A 207 3.51 7.90 -3.78
CA LEU A 207 2.86 9.19 -3.66
C LEU A 207 3.24 10.10 -4.82
N CYS A 208 2.27 10.47 -5.65
CA CYS A 208 2.51 11.25 -6.87
C CYS A 208 2.02 12.70 -6.78
N GLY A 209 1.23 13.05 -5.77
CA GLY A 209 0.80 14.43 -5.56
C GLY A 209 -0.32 14.55 -4.55
N SER A 210 -0.66 15.79 -4.20
CA SER A 210 -1.72 16.12 -3.26
C SER A 210 -2.70 17.10 -3.88
N GLU A 211 -3.99 16.87 -3.71
CA GLU A 211 -5.05 17.78 -4.14
C GLU A 211 -6.19 17.77 -3.12
N GLY A 212 -6.61 18.94 -2.65
CA GLY A 212 -7.78 19.07 -1.77
C GLY A 212 -7.71 18.25 -0.47
N GLY A 213 -6.53 18.15 0.16
CA GLY A 213 -6.33 17.36 1.38
C GLY A 213 -6.20 15.84 1.16
N MET A 214 -6.35 15.38 -0.08
CA MET A 214 -6.19 13.99 -0.48
C MET A 214 -4.88 13.78 -1.24
N GLN A 215 -4.21 12.66 -0.98
CA GLN A 215 -2.99 12.23 -1.67
C GLN A 215 -3.36 11.29 -2.81
N ARG A 216 -2.79 11.52 -4.00
CA ARG A 216 -2.85 10.60 -5.12
C ARG A 216 -1.70 9.60 -4.99
N LEU A 217 -2.08 8.34 -4.92
CA LEU A 217 -1.19 7.21 -4.82
C LEU A 217 -1.28 6.37 -6.07
N VAL A 218 -0.14 5.93 -6.56
CA VAL A 218 -0.02 5.03 -7.69
C VAL A 218 0.38 3.66 -7.17
N GLY A 219 -0.52 2.69 -7.33
CA GLY A 219 -0.21 1.29 -7.09
C GLY A 219 0.66 0.75 -8.22
N VAL A 220 1.83 0.25 -7.86
CA VAL A 220 2.81 -0.28 -8.81
C VAL A 220 3.03 -1.77 -8.63
N SER A 221 3.14 -2.49 -9.74
CA SER A 221 3.67 -3.85 -9.75
C SER A 221 5.15 -3.82 -10.13
N TYR A 222 5.94 -4.67 -9.48
CA TYR A 222 7.37 -4.75 -9.72
C TYR A 222 7.71 -5.86 -10.73
N GLU A 223 8.55 -5.54 -11.71
CA GLU A 223 9.06 -6.49 -12.67
C GLU A 223 10.54 -6.76 -12.41
N TRP A 224 10.86 -8.00 -12.01
CA TRP A 224 12.18 -8.30 -11.45
C TRP A 224 13.30 -8.41 -12.50
N TRP A 225 12.98 -8.70 -13.76
CA TRP A 225 13.97 -8.83 -14.84
C TRP A 225 14.39 -7.47 -15.40
N THR A 226 13.43 -6.56 -15.63
CA THR A 226 13.68 -5.18 -16.09
C THR A 226 13.95 -4.20 -14.95
N LYS A 227 13.85 -4.65 -13.69
CA LYS A 227 13.96 -3.81 -12.47
C LYS A 227 13.05 -2.57 -12.54
N THR A 228 11.91 -2.72 -13.19
CA THR A 228 11.01 -1.60 -13.51
C THR A 228 9.66 -1.80 -12.83
N CYS A 229 9.15 -0.75 -12.22
CA CYS A 229 7.82 -0.69 -11.66
C CYS A 229 6.82 -0.21 -12.73
N TYR A 230 5.65 -0.83 -12.80
CA TYR A 230 4.59 -0.44 -13.73
C TYR A 230 3.34 -0.04 -12.95
N ARG A 231 2.64 0.98 -13.43
CA ARG A 231 1.37 1.43 -12.85
C ARG A 231 0.27 0.39 -13.08
N GLU A 232 -0.33 -0.08 -11.99
CA GLU A 232 -1.50 -0.95 -12.01
C GLU A 232 -2.79 -0.20 -11.69
N THR A 233 -2.75 0.67 -10.68
CA THR A 233 -3.94 1.42 -10.24
C THR A 233 -3.58 2.79 -9.70
N VAL A 234 -4.59 3.65 -9.56
CA VAL A 234 -4.46 4.96 -8.93
C VAL A 234 -5.51 5.08 -7.84
N LEU A 235 -5.06 5.38 -6.62
CA LEU A 235 -5.90 5.49 -5.43
C LEU A 235 -5.78 6.89 -4.83
N ARG A 236 -6.80 7.30 -4.08
CA ARG A 236 -6.79 8.54 -3.30
C ARG A 236 -6.88 8.21 -1.82
N LEU A 237 -5.92 8.67 -1.01
CA LEU A 237 -5.93 8.47 0.43
C LEU A 237 -5.86 9.80 1.18
N PRO A 238 -6.38 9.87 2.42
CA PRO A 238 -6.23 11.05 3.25
C PRO A 238 -4.75 11.35 3.55
N VAL A 239 -4.44 12.62 3.84
CA VAL A 239 -3.09 13.10 4.14
C VAL A 239 -2.44 12.41 5.34
N THR A 240 -3.22 11.87 6.27
CA THR A 240 -2.75 11.10 7.45
C THR A 240 -1.81 9.96 7.07
N VAL A 241 -1.96 9.43 5.86
CA VAL A 241 -1.14 8.35 5.34
C VAL A 241 0.26 8.86 4.95
N LYS A 242 0.37 10.09 4.44
CA LYS A 242 1.64 10.67 3.94
C LYS A 242 2.73 10.66 4.99
N ASP A 243 2.40 11.02 6.22
CA ASP A 243 3.37 11.15 7.33
C ASP A 243 3.90 9.79 7.81
N ARG A 244 3.29 8.70 7.35
CA ARG A 244 3.66 7.32 7.72
C ARG A 244 4.33 6.56 6.58
N MET A 245 4.48 7.17 5.41
CA MET A 245 5.18 6.57 4.26
C MET A 245 6.70 6.73 4.38
N SER A 246 7.44 5.72 3.91
CA SER A 246 8.90 5.79 3.85
C SER A 246 9.36 6.48 2.57
N ARG A 247 10.55 7.08 2.61
CA ARG A 247 11.16 7.67 1.42
C ARG A 247 11.88 6.58 0.61
N VAL A 248 11.48 6.45 -0.65
CA VAL A 248 12.10 5.59 -1.66
C VAL A 248 13.21 6.39 -2.34
N SER A 249 14.44 5.87 -2.28
CA SER A 249 15.64 6.58 -2.76
C SER A 249 15.67 6.71 -4.29
N ARG A 250 15.45 5.60 -4.99
CA ARG A 250 15.49 5.51 -6.46
C ARG A 250 14.53 4.43 -6.95
N LEU A 251 13.68 4.78 -7.91
CA LEU A 251 12.74 3.85 -8.52
C LEU A 251 12.65 4.09 -10.02
N LYS A 252 12.77 3.02 -10.80
CA LYS A 252 12.53 3.02 -12.25
C LYS A 252 11.04 2.76 -12.49
N LEU A 253 10.35 3.71 -13.09
CA LEU A 253 8.93 3.64 -13.42
C LEU A 253 8.76 3.53 -14.95
N GLY A 254 8.19 2.42 -15.42
CA GLY A 254 7.87 2.22 -16.83
C GLY A 254 6.52 2.86 -17.19
N LEU A 255 6.47 3.61 -18.28
CA LEU A 255 5.26 4.26 -18.78
C LEU A 255 4.29 3.26 -19.41
N ARG A 256 4.84 2.29 -20.14
CA ARG A 256 4.08 1.23 -20.80
C ARG A 256 4.67 -0.12 -20.46
N ARG A 257 3.81 -1.04 -20.06
CA ARG A 257 4.19 -2.44 -19.96
C ARG A 257 4.09 -3.07 -21.34
N ASN A 258 5.20 -3.55 -21.86
CA ASN A 258 5.19 -4.32 -23.10
C ASN A 258 4.48 -5.65 -22.85
N ALA A 259 3.29 -5.81 -23.44
CA ALA A 259 2.51 -7.04 -23.38
C ALA A 259 3.16 -8.10 -24.29
N LYS A 260 4.31 -8.67 -23.88
CA LYS A 260 5.03 -9.81 -24.47
C LYS A 260 6.14 -10.16 -23.47
N VAL A 261 6.22 -11.34 -22.87
CA VAL A 261 6.36 -12.66 -23.49
C VAL A 261 5.71 -13.71 -22.59
N THR A 262 4.58 -14.28 -23.00
CA THR A 262 4.23 -15.63 -22.54
C THR A 262 5.25 -16.53 -23.20
N ARG A 263 6.21 -17.08 -22.44
CA ARG A 263 7.15 -18.07 -22.93
C ARG A 263 6.32 -19.33 -23.23
N VAL A 264 5.86 -19.46 -24.47
CA VAL A 264 5.45 -20.75 -25.01
C VAL A 264 6.76 -21.53 -25.11
N GLU A 265 7.08 -22.31 -24.08
CA GLU A 265 8.04 -23.38 -24.21
C GLU A 265 7.44 -24.39 -25.19
N SER A 266 7.76 -24.23 -26.47
CA SER A 266 7.67 -25.32 -27.43
C SER A 266 8.64 -26.39 -26.96
N ARG A 267 8.12 -27.33 -26.17
CA ARG A 267 8.72 -28.63 -25.94
C ARG A 267 8.84 -29.29 -27.31
N THR A 268 9.99 -29.16 -27.95
CA THR A 268 10.38 -30.01 -29.06
C THR A 268 10.49 -31.41 -28.48
N ASP A 269 9.50 -32.25 -28.80
CA ASP A 269 9.63 -33.70 -28.69
C ASP A 269 10.81 -34.15 -29.56
N SER A 270 11.75 -34.85 -28.93
CA SER A 270 12.73 -35.73 -29.57
C SER A 270 13.10 -36.84 -28.59
#